data_AF-X1KTE5-F1
#
_entry.id   AF-X1KTE5-F1
#
_cell.length_a   1.000
_cell.length_b   1.000
_cell.length_c   1.000
_cell.angle_alpha   90.00
_cell.angle_beta   90.00
_cell.angle_gamma   90.00
#
_symmetry.space_group_name_H-M   'P 1'
#
loop_
_entity.id
_entity.type
_entity.pdbx_description
1 polymer ?
#
loop_
_entity_poly.entity_id
_entity_poly.type
_entity_poly.pdbx_seq_one_letter_code
_entity_poly.pdbx_strand_id
1 'polypeptide(L)'
;PFSSVGASREMTMVLAYELPFILVIFTTIIKTRSIILGDIITYQFQNGAMLWSASGIVAVIVFFICMLAKLCYLPFDIPEAESEIIGGTLAEYSGSLLAIFKLTNAMMLITLPLFLITLFLGGIDVSSVKGIFMLVVKYLIILMLVILVKSTHPRLRIDQALKFFLGPVTGLAIISVILTVLGV
;
A
#
# COMPACT_ATOMS: atom_id res chain seq x y z
N PRO A 1 2.88 -26.84 -14.05
CA PRO A 1 2.93 -26.91 -12.57
C PRO A 1 3.50 -25.64 -11.89
N PHE A 2 4.39 -24.88 -12.56
CA PHE A 2 4.98 -23.65 -12.00
C PHE A 2 3.95 -22.53 -11.76
N SER A 3 2.95 -22.40 -12.64
CA SER A 3 1.90 -21.38 -12.52
C SER A 3 0.95 -21.64 -11.35
N SER A 4 0.62 -22.90 -11.04
CA SER A 4 -0.15 -23.26 -9.85
C SER A 4 0.58 -22.93 -8.55
N VAL A 5 1.90 -23.14 -8.52
CA VAL A 5 2.74 -22.75 -7.37
C VAL A 5 2.81 -21.23 -7.24
N GLY A 6 2.95 -20.51 -8.36
CA GLY A 6 2.87 -19.03 -8.38
C GLY A 6 1.56 -18.50 -7.79
N ALA A 7 0.42 -19.05 -8.23
CA ALA A 7 -0.91 -18.67 -7.74
C ALA A 7 -1.07 -18.92 -6.23
N SER A 8 -0.62 -20.08 -5.73
CA SER A 8 -0.68 -20.40 -4.30
C SER A 8 0.16 -19.43 -3.45
N ARG A 9 1.33 -19.03 -3.95
CA ARG A 9 2.22 -18.06 -3.29
C ARG A 9 1.60 -16.66 -3.29
N GLU A 10 1.01 -16.24 -4.40
CA GLU A 10 0.28 -14.98 -4.52
C GLU A 10 -0.85 -14.91 -3.49
N MET A 11 -1.71 -15.94 -3.45
CA MET A 11 -2.85 -15.98 -2.52
C MET A 11 -2.40 -15.93 -1.06
N THR A 12 -1.30 -16.61 -0.72
CA THR A 12 -0.75 -16.59 0.65
C THR A 12 -0.22 -15.20 1.02
N MET A 13 0.42 -14.51 0.08
CA MET A 13 0.90 -13.13 0.29
C MET A 13 -0.27 -12.15 0.44
N VAL A 14 -1.30 -12.26 -0.40
CA VAL A 14 -2.52 -11.45 -0.32
C VAL A 14 -3.12 -11.52 1.08
N LEU A 15 -3.31 -12.73 1.61
CA LEU A 15 -3.85 -12.91 2.96
C LEU A 15 -2.96 -12.27 4.04
N ALA A 16 -1.63 -12.30 3.88
CA ALA A 16 -0.70 -11.81 4.89
C ALA A 16 -0.67 -10.28 4.98
N TYR A 17 -0.73 -9.55 3.86
CA TYR A 17 -0.68 -8.09 3.88
C TYR A 17 -2.04 -7.42 4.01
N GLU A 18 -3.17 -8.10 3.73
CA GLU A 18 -4.50 -7.50 3.88
C GLU A 18 -4.84 -7.20 5.34
N LEU A 19 -4.41 -8.05 6.27
CA LEU A 19 -4.64 -7.86 7.70
C LEU A 19 -4.02 -6.56 8.24
N PRO A 20 -2.71 -6.28 8.09
CA PRO A 20 -2.13 -5.01 8.51
C PRO A 20 -2.67 -3.81 7.72
N PHE A 21 -3.02 -4.00 6.44
CA PHE A 21 -3.60 -2.94 5.61
C PHE A 21 -4.95 -2.44 6.17
N ILE A 22 -5.84 -3.36 6.54
CA ILE A 22 -7.15 -3.04 7.13
C ILE A 22 -6.98 -2.37 8.50
N LEU A 23 -6.07 -2.87 9.34
CA LEU A 23 -5.80 -2.28 10.67
C LEU A 23 -5.36 -0.81 10.58
N VAL A 24 -4.50 -0.51 9.61
CA VAL A 24 -4.05 0.87 9.37
C VAL A 24 -5.18 1.77 8.88
N ILE A 25 -6.10 1.27 8.06
CA ILE A 25 -7.29 2.03 7.66
C ILE A 25 -8.19 2.28 8.87
N PHE A 26 -8.29 1.34 9.82
CA PHE A 26 -9.04 1.60 11.06
C PHE A 26 -8.47 2.77 11.87
N THR A 27 -7.16 3.02 11.83
CA THR A 27 -6.57 4.19 12.53
C THR A 27 -7.15 5.51 12.02
N THR A 28 -7.37 5.65 10.71
CA THR A 28 -7.94 6.88 10.14
C THR A 28 -9.42 6.98 10.45
N ILE A 29 -10.15 5.86 10.40
CA ILE A 29 -11.58 5.81 10.73
C ILE A 29 -11.82 6.19 12.19
N ILE A 30 -11.05 5.65 13.13
CA ILE A 30 -11.22 5.95 14.57
C ILE A 30 -10.99 7.43 14.85
N LYS A 31 -10.00 8.04 14.20
CA LYS A 31 -9.66 9.45 14.43
C LYS A 31 -10.67 10.42 13.82
N THR A 32 -11.12 10.13 12.59
CA THR A 32 -12.13 10.95 11.90
C THR A 32 -13.54 10.67 12.44
N ARG A 33 -13.77 9.51 13.08
CA ARG A 33 -15.09 9.00 13.49
C ARG A 33 -16.09 8.85 12.33
N SER A 34 -15.59 8.72 11.10
CA SER A 34 -16.39 8.48 9.90
C SER A 34 -15.68 7.52 8.96
N ILE A 35 -16.46 6.81 8.16
CA ILE A 35 -16.00 5.87 7.13
C ILE A 35 -16.05 6.54 5.75
N ILE A 36 -16.75 7.68 5.63
CA ILE A 36 -16.93 8.39 4.37
C ILE A 36 -15.62 9.13 4.03
N LEU A 37 -15.07 8.87 2.84
CA LEU A 37 -13.82 9.50 2.39
C LEU A 37 -13.89 11.04 2.37
N GLY A 38 -15.05 11.59 2.03
CA GLY A 38 -15.29 13.03 2.08
C GLY A 38 -15.06 13.62 3.47
N ASP A 39 -15.57 12.94 4.52
CA ASP A 39 -15.41 13.39 5.91
C ASP A 39 -13.97 13.28 6.40
N ILE A 40 -13.23 12.27 5.92
CA ILE A 40 -11.80 12.12 6.22
C ILE A 40 -11.01 13.29 5.65
N ILE A 41 -11.31 13.70 4.42
CA ILE A 41 -10.66 14.83 3.77
C ILE A 41 -11.00 16.15 4.49
N THR A 42 -12.26 16.38 4.85
CA THR A 42 -12.65 17.61 5.57
C THR A 42 -12.04 17.68 6.96
N TYR A 43 -11.97 16.56 7.68
CA TYR A 43 -11.27 16.46 8.96
C TYR A 43 -9.78 16.81 8.83
N GLN A 44 -9.12 16.31 7.80
CA GLN A 44 -7.71 16.62 7.53
C GLN A 44 -7.48 18.09 7.15
N PHE A 45 -8.42 18.75 6.50
CA PHE A 45 -8.30 20.19 6.24
C PHE A 45 -8.38 21.04 7.51
N GLN A 46 -9.18 20.62 8.50
CA GLN A 46 -9.38 21.35 9.75
C GLN A 46 -8.28 21.07 10.78
N ASN A 47 -7.92 19.79 10.95
CA ASN A 47 -7.00 19.34 11.99
C ASN A 47 -5.56 19.14 11.48
N GLY A 48 -5.33 19.33 10.18
CA GLY A 48 -4.05 19.09 9.55
C GLY A 48 -3.84 17.66 9.05
N ALA A 49 -2.71 17.43 8.36
CA ALA A 49 -2.40 16.11 7.83
C ALA A 49 -2.27 15.08 8.95
N MET A 50 -2.85 13.90 8.74
CA MET A 50 -2.82 12.79 9.70
C MET A 50 -1.38 12.40 10.11
N LEU A 51 -0.44 12.61 9.20
CA LEU A 51 1.02 12.48 9.39
C LEU A 51 1.58 13.21 10.62
N TRP A 52 0.98 14.32 11.06
CA TRP A 52 1.50 15.10 12.17
C TRP A 52 1.27 14.47 13.55
N SER A 53 0.54 13.36 13.60
CA SER A 53 0.32 12.60 14.82
C SER A 53 1.16 11.33 14.83
N ALA A 54 1.60 10.94 16.01
CA ALA A 54 2.45 9.76 16.21
C ALA A 54 1.75 8.47 15.76
N SER A 55 0.43 8.36 15.92
CA SER A 55 -0.34 7.23 15.36
C SER A 55 -0.37 7.25 13.84
N GLY A 56 -0.49 8.43 13.23
CA GLY A 56 -0.55 8.61 11.78
C GLY A 56 0.75 8.29 11.06
N ILE A 57 1.92 8.60 11.65
CA ILE A 57 3.20 8.27 11.00
C ILE A 57 3.46 6.76 10.95
N VAL A 58 3.15 6.03 12.02
CA VAL A 58 3.25 4.57 12.05
C VAL A 58 2.29 3.95 11.05
N ALA A 59 1.05 4.47 11.00
CA ALA A 59 0.04 4.05 10.03
C ALA A 59 0.51 4.26 8.58
N VAL A 60 1.10 5.41 8.24
CA VAL A 60 1.63 5.67 6.90
C VAL A 60 2.76 4.72 6.52
N ILE A 61 3.69 4.46 7.44
CA ILE A 61 4.81 3.54 7.18
C ILE A 61 4.28 2.14 6.88
N VAL A 62 3.36 1.64 7.70
CA VAL A 62 2.75 0.32 7.49
C VAL A 62 1.94 0.28 6.19
N PHE A 63 1.16 1.33 5.90
CA PHE A 63 0.42 1.44 4.65
C PHE A 63 1.36 1.39 3.45
N PHE A 64 2.46 2.14 3.49
CA PHE A 64 3.45 2.19 2.41
C PHE A 64 4.10 0.82 2.17
N ILE A 65 4.44 0.09 3.24
CA ILE A 65 4.97 -1.27 3.14
C ILE A 65 3.93 -2.23 2.54
N CYS A 66 2.67 -2.15 2.96
CA CYS A 66 1.58 -2.99 2.42
C CYS A 66 1.30 -2.65 0.95
N MET A 67 1.41 -1.37 0.56
CA MET A 67 1.27 -0.92 -0.82
C MET A 67 2.32 -1.56 -1.72
N LEU A 68 3.59 -1.62 -1.28
CA LEU A 68 4.65 -2.28 -2.05
C LEU A 68 4.37 -3.76 -2.28
N ALA A 69 3.81 -4.46 -1.27
CA ALA A 69 3.42 -5.85 -1.40
C ALA A 69 2.20 -6.05 -2.33
N LYS A 70 1.20 -5.16 -2.26
CA LYS A 70 0.06 -5.18 -3.20
C LYS A 70 0.50 -5.00 -4.65
N LEU A 71 1.49 -4.13 -4.90
CA LEU A 71 2.04 -3.89 -6.23
C LEU A 71 2.91 -5.04 -6.76
N CYS A 72 3.19 -6.07 -5.95
CA CYS A 72 4.12 -7.15 -6.28
C CYS A 72 5.49 -6.62 -6.76
N TYR A 73 5.94 -5.48 -6.22
CA TYR A 73 7.25 -4.92 -6.52
C TYR A 73 8.31 -5.42 -5.55
N LEU A 74 9.58 -5.39 -6.00
CA LEU A 74 10.72 -5.67 -5.13
C LEU A 74 10.62 -4.81 -3.86
N PRO A 75 10.81 -5.38 -2.66
CA PRO A 75 11.33 -6.72 -2.36
C PRO A 75 10.30 -7.88 -2.34
N PHE A 76 9.01 -7.61 -2.54
CA PHE A 76 7.88 -8.55 -2.38
C PHE A 76 7.37 -9.15 -3.70
N ASP A 77 8.19 -9.13 -4.74
CA ASP A 77 7.92 -9.74 -6.05
C ASP A 77 8.02 -11.28 -5.97
N ILE A 78 7.11 -11.90 -5.22
CA ILE A 78 7.03 -13.35 -5.02
C ILE A 78 6.23 -14.08 -6.11
N PRO A 79 5.14 -13.52 -6.67
CA PRO A 79 4.28 -14.26 -7.59
C PRO A 79 4.73 -14.20 -9.06
N GLU A 80 5.46 -13.17 -9.49
CA GLU A 80 5.89 -13.01 -10.89
C GLU A 80 7.32 -13.55 -11.13
N ALA A 81 8.26 -13.26 -10.22
CA ALA A 81 9.38 -14.16 -9.91
C ALA A 81 10.02 -14.89 -11.11
N GLU A 82 10.42 -14.16 -12.15
CA GLU A 82 10.88 -14.73 -13.42
C GLU A 82 12.06 -15.70 -13.25
N SER A 83 12.94 -15.43 -12.28
CA SER A 83 14.12 -16.25 -12.00
C SER A 83 13.84 -17.59 -11.31
N GLU A 84 12.66 -17.76 -10.68
CA GLU A 84 12.32 -18.98 -9.93
C GLU A 84 11.12 -19.75 -10.50
N ILE A 85 10.09 -19.05 -10.99
CA ILE A 85 8.84 -19.66 -11.47
C ILE A 85 8.43 -19.16 -12.85
N ILE A 86 9.36 -18.59 -13.62
CA ILE A 86 9.21 -18.29 -15.05
C ILE A 86 7.94 -17.44 -15.31
N GLY A 87 7.70 -16.39 -14.52
CA GLY A 87 6.54 -15.50 -14.72
C GLY A 87 5.25 -15.98 -14.06
N GLY A 88 5.26 -17.10 -13.34
CA GLY A 88 4.13 -17.58 -12.53
C GLY A 88 2.86 -17.80 -13.35
N THR A 89 1.77 -17.15 -12.94
CA THR A 89 0.45 -17.22 -13.60
C THR A 89 0.42 -16.46 -14.93
N LEU A 90 1.22 -15.40 -15.07
CA LEU A 90 1.24 -14.57 -16.27
C LEU A 90 1.82 -15.31 -17.49
N ALA A 91 2.65 -16.33 -17.26
CA ALA A 91 3.23 -17.16 -18.32
C ALA A 91 2.20 -17.99 -19.09
N GLU A 92 1.01 -18.23 -18.51
CA GLU A 92 -0.07 -18.97 -19.18
C GLU A 92 -0.90 -18.07 -20.12
N TYR A 93 -0.74 -16.75 -20.02
CA TYR A 93 -1.51 -15.78 -20.80
C TYR A 93 -0.68 -15.12 -21.90
N SER A 94 -1.29 -14.89 -23.06
CA SER A 94 -0.67 -14.19 -24.19
C SER A 94 -1.60 -13.15 -24.81
N GLY A 95 -1.04 -12.18 -25.53
CA GLY A 95 -1.80 -11.21 -26.31
C GLY A 95 -2.67 -10.29 -25.44
N SER A 96 -3.98 -10.25 -25.73
CA SER A 96 -4.94 -9.35 -25.08
C SER A 96 -5.16 -9.65 -23.60
N LEU A 97 -5.18 -10.93 -23.21
CA LEU A 97 -5.39 -11.33 -21.81
C LEU A 97 -4.21 -10.87 -20.94
N LEU A 98 -2.97 -11.05 -21.41
CA LEU A 98 -1.78 -10.56 -20.73
C LEU A 98 -1.81 -9.02 -20.60
N ALA A 99 -2.27 -8.32 -21.63
CA ALA A 99 -2.40 -6.87 -21.61
C ALA A 99 -3.37 -6.39 -20.52
N ILE A 100 -4.49 -7.09 -20.29
CA ILE A 100 -5.45 -6.77 -19.22
C ILE A 100 -4.79 -6.91 -17.84
N PHE A 101 -4.05 -7.99 -17.59
CA PHE A 101 -3.35 -8.16 -16.31
C PHE A 101 -2.31 -7.06 -16.06
N LYS A 102 -1.50 -6.73 -17.08
CA LYS A 102 -0.52 -5.63 -16.98
C LYS A 102 -1.20 -4.27 -16.79
N LEU A 103 -2.34 -4.04 -17.44
CA LEU A 103 -3.14 -2.83 -17.26
C LEU A 103 -3.69 -2.73 -15.82
N THR A 104 -4.19 -3.81 -15.26
CA THR A 104 -4.66 -3.84 -13.86
C THR A 104 -3.53 -3.48 -12.89
N ASN A 105 -2.33 -4.02 -13.09
CA ASN A 105 -1.17 -3.67 -12.26
C ASN A 105 -0.78 -2.18 -12.42
N ALA A 106 -0.89 -1.64 -13.64
CA ALA A 106 -0.64 -0.21 -13.89
C ALA A 106 -1.70 0.69 -13.24
N MET A 107 -2.97 0.29 -13.26
CA MET A 107 -4.04 1.01 -12.55
C MET A 107 -3.82 1.00 -11.04
N MET A 108 -3.41 -0.14 -10.48
CA MET A 108 -3.11 -0.26 -9.05
C MET A 108 -1.94 0.64 -8.61
N LEU A 109 -0.95 0.83 -9.48
CA LEU A 109 0.17 1.78 -9.25
C LEU A 109 -0.30 3.22 -9.11
N ILE A 110 -1.40 3.60 -9.77
CA ILE A 110 -1.97 4.95 -9.66
C ILE A 110 -2.90 5.02 -8.44
N THR A 111 -3.77 4.02 -8.26
CA THR A 111 -4.81 4.03 -7.23
C THR A 111 -4.24 3.98 -5.81
N LEU A 112 -3.24 3.13 -5.53
CA LEU A 112 -2.75 2.96 -4.16
C LEU A 112 -2.02 4.21 -3.60
N PRO A 113 -1.12 4.88 -4.34
CA PRO A 113 -0.54 6.14 -3.88
C PRO A 113 -1.57 7.24 -3.67
N LEU A 114 -2.58 7.33 -4.55
CA LEU A 114 -3.68 8.29 -4.35
C LEU A 114 -4.48 7.98 -3.09
N PHE A 115 -4.73 6.69 -2.81
CA PHE A 115 -5.42 6.26 -1.59
C PHE A 115 -4.59 6.55 -0.32
N LEU A 116 -3.26 6.43 -0.39
CA LEU A 116 -2.36 6.85 0.68
C LEU A 116 -2.48 8.35 0.94
N ILE A 117 -2.49 9.16 -0.13
CA ILE A 117 -2.59 10.61 -0.04
C ILE A 117 -3.91 11.03 0.61
N THR A 118 -5.03 10.45 0.15
CA THR A 118 -6.36 10.78 0.64
C THR A 118 -6.54 10.40 2.11
N LEU A 119 -5.97 9.28 2.55
CA LEU A 119 -6.13 8.83 3.93
C LEU A 119 -5.20 9.55 4.91
N PHE A 120 -3.97 9.89 4.51
CA PHE A 120 -2.94 10.30 5.47
C PHE A 120 -2.26 11.64 5.20
N LEU A 121 -2.11 12.06 3.94
CA LEU A 121 -1.29 13.23 3.57
C LEU A 121 -2.13 14.50 3.38
N GLY A 122 -3.27 14.62 4.06
CA GLY A 122 -4.05 15.87 4.05
C GLY A 122 -5.00 16.01 2.86
N GLY A 123 -5.51 14.90 2.33
CA GLY A 123 -6.58 14.88 1.34
C GLY A 123 -6.21 15.45 -0.04
N ILE A 124 -7.25 15.59 -0.87
CA ILE A 124 -7.17 16.14 -2.22
C ILE A 124 -7.92 17.47 -2.22
N ASP A 125 -7.21 18.58 -2.43
CA ASP A 125 -7.82 19.89 -2.71
C ASP A 125 -7.81 20.13 -4.23
N VAL A 126 -8.98 20.01 -4.85
CA VAL A 126 -9.17 20.33 -6.28
C VAL A 126 -9.63 21.78 -6.50
N SER A 127 -10.04 22.49 -5.45
CA SER A 127 -10.60 23.84 -5.57
C SER A 127 -9.52 24.89 -5.83
N SER A 128 -8.28 24.61 -5.41
CA SER A 128 -7.15 25.53 -5.58
C SER A 128 -6.12 24.98 -6.57
N VAL A 129 -5.60 25.83 -7.46
CA VAL A 129 -4.45 25.49 -8.34
C VAL A 129 -3.24 25.02 -7.51
N LYS A 130 -3.04 25.63 -6.33
CA LYS A 130 -2.03 25.20 -5.35
C LYS A 130 -2.28 23.78 -4.81
N GLY A 131 -3.55 23.41 -4.62
CA GLY A 131 -3.96 22.09 -4.15
C GLY A 131 -3.65 21.00 -5.17
N ILE A 132 -4.00 21.25 -6.44
CA ILE A 132 -3.66 20.35 -7.56
C ILE A 132 -2.14 20.20 -7.69
N PHE A 133 -1.39 21.30 -7.64
CA PHE A 133 0.07 21.24 -7.70
C PHE A 133 0.65 20.41 -6.54
N MET A 134 0.16 20.62 -5.31
CA MET A 134 0.61 19.87 -4.15
C MET A 134 0.23 18.39 -4.23
N LEU A 135 -0.92 18.03 -4.82
CA LEU A 135 -1.28 16.64 -5.08
C LEU A 135 -0.30 15.98 -6.03
N VAL A 136 0.02 16.63 -7.15
CA VAL A 136 0.99 16.10 -8.14
C VAL A 136 2.35 15.91 -7.48
N VAL A 137 2.81 16.88 -6.69
CA VAL A 137 4.07 16.77 -5.95
C VAL A 137 4.05 15.60 -4.96
N LYS A 138 2.99 15.46 -4.14
CA LYS A 138 2.85 14.33 -3.20
C LYS A 138 2.86 12.98 -3.92
N TYR A 139 2.14 12.89 -5.03
CA TYR A 139 2.08 11.69 -5.86
C TYR A 139 3.46 11.33 -6.44
N LEU A 140 4.18 12.32 -7.00
CA LEU A 140 5.53 12.12 -7.51
C LEU A 140 6.52 11.70 -6.41
N ILE A 141 6.40 12.27 -5.20
CA ILE A 141 7.25 11.87 -4.07
C ILE A 141 6.99 10.40 -3.69
N ILE A 142 5.73 9.97 -3.60
CA ILE A 142 5.42 8.56 -3.29
C ILE A 142 5.91 7.64 -4.41
N LEU A 143 5.72 8.00 -5.68
CA LEU A 143 6.25 7.21 -6.80
C LEU A 143 7.78 7.11 -6.75
N MET A 144 8.47 8.22 -6.49
CA MET A 144 9.92 8.22 -6.34
C MET A 144 10.36 7.31 -5.19
N LEU A 145 9.65 7.32 -4.05
CA LEU A 145 9.93 6.41 -2.94
C LEU A 145 9.70 4.94 -3.33
N VAL A 146 8.62 4.63 -4.05
CA VAL A 146 8.35 3.27 -4.54
C VAL A 146 9.46 2.79 -5.47
N ILE A 147 9.87 3.63 -6.43
CA ILE A 147 10.94 3.31 -7.38
C ILE A 147 12.27 3.13 -6.64
N LEU A 148 12.58 4.00 -5.68
CA LEU A 148 13.79 3.89 -4.88
C LEU A 148 13.82 2.57 -4.10
N VAL A 149 12.74 2.22 -3.41
CA VAL A 149 12.66 0.94 -2.68
C VAL A 149 12.80 -0.25 -3.63
N LYS A 150 12.12 -0.20 -4.78
CA LYS A 150 12.19 -1.23 -5.83
C LYS A 150 13.62 -1.43 -6.35
N SER A 151 14.40 -0.35 -6.49
CA SER A 151 15.77 -0.40 -7.01
C SER A 151 16.82 -0.71 -5.94
N THR A 152 16.58 -0.38 -4.67
CA THR A 152 17.57 -0.54 -3.59
C THR A 152 17.52 -1.90 -2.91
N HIS A 153 16.35 -2.56 -2.84
CA HIS A 153 16.20 -3.77 -2.03
C HIS A 153 16.27 -5.07 -2.86
N PRO A 154 17.00 -6.08 -2.38
CA PRO A 154 16.98 -7.40 -2.98
C PRO A 154 15.64 -8.09 -2.69
N ARG A 155 15.35 -9.10 -3.51
CA ARG A 155 14.13 -9.91 -3.42
C ARG A 155 14.11 -10.75 -2.13
N LEU A 156 12.97 -10.77 -1.45
CA LEU A 156 12.78 -11.58 -0.24
C LEU A 156 12.15 -12.94 -0.55
N ARG A 157 12.55 -13.95 0.21
CA ARG A 157 11.92 -15.27 0.18
C ARG A 157 10.55 -15.22 0.86
N ILE A 158 9.64 -16.06 0.40
CA ILE A 158 8.24 -16.14 0.88
C ILE A 158 8.14 -16.31 2.39
N ASP A 159 8.91 -17.24 2.95
CA ASP A 159 8.90 -17.50 4.39
C ASP A 159 9.30 -16.26 5.21
N GLN A 160 10.21 -15.44 4.67
CA GLN A 160 10.66 -14.19 5.30
C GLN A 160 9.61 -13.09 5.14
N ALA A 161 9.02 -12.96 3.96
CA ALA A 161 7.96 -11.99 3.69
C ALA A 161 6.72 -12.25 4.57
N LEU A 162 6.29 -13.52 4.70
CA LEU A 162 5.16 -13.88 5.57
C LEU A 162 5.44 -13.58 7.03
N LYS A 163 6.62 -13.96 7.54
CA LYS A 163 7.02 -13.62 8.92
C LYS A 163 7.12 -12.12 9.14
N PHE A 164 7.53 -11.36 8.14
CA PHE A 164 7.60 -9.90 8.19
C PHE A 164 6.21 -9.25 8.27
N PHE A 165 5.25 -9.69 7.43
CA PHE A 165 3.89 -9.15 7.49
C PHE A 165 3.13 -9.55 8.75
N LEU A 166 3.17 -10.84 9.11
CA LEU A 166 2.45 -11.34 10.28
C LEU A 166 3.08 -10.94 11.62
N GLY A 167 4.40 -10.72 11.66
CA GLY A 167 5.11 -10.31 12.87
C GLY A 167 5.17 -8.79 13.01
N PRO A 168 6.28 -8.15 12.58
CA PRO A 168 6.54 -6.74 12.85
C PRO A 168 5.50 -5.79 12.23
N VAL A 169 5.07 -6.02 10.98
CA VAL A 169 4.16 -5.08 10.30
C VAL A 169 2.77 -5.09 10.94
N THR A 170 2.23 -6.27 11.25
CA THR A 170 0.95 -6.39 11.98
C THR A 170 1.08 -5.84 13.39
N GLY A 171 2.19 -6.09 14.10
CA GLY A 171 2.44 -5.51 15.42
C GLY A 171 2.44 -3.98 15.39
N LEU A 172 3.12 -3.37 14.41
CA LEU A 172 3.12 -1.92 14.21
C LEU A 172 1.72 -1.38 13.88
N ALA A 173 0.92 -2.11 13.09
CA ALA A 173 -0.46 -1.74 12.78
C ALA A 173 -1.36 -1.75 14.03
N ILE A 174 -1.16 -2.71 14.93
CA ILE A 174 -1.89 -2.76 16.20
C ILE A 174 -1.48 -1.58 17.09
N ILE A 175 -0.18 -1.28 17.17
CA ILE A 175 0.33 -0.14 17.93
C ILE A 175 -0.27 1.17 17.44
N SER A 176 -0.37 1.38 16.12
CA SER A 176 -0.97 2.61 15.58
C SER A 176 -2.46 2.73 15.93
N VAL A 177 -3.21 1.61 15.95
CA VAL A 177 -4.60 1.59 16.41
C VAL A 177 -4.68 1.95 17.89
N ILE A 178 -3.85 1.33 18.74
CA ILE A 178 -3.83 1.62 20.19
C ILE A 178 -3.50 3.09 20.45
N LEU A 179 -2.48 3.64 19.79
CA LEU A 179 -2.10 5.04 19.91
C LEU A 179 -3.24 5.97 19.50
N THR A 180 -3.97 5.62 18.44
CA THR A 180 -5.13 6.39 18.00
C THR A 180 -6.24 6.39 19.06
N VAL A 181 -6.52 5.23 19.67
CA VAL A 181 -7.53 5.10 20.73
C VAL A 181 -7.13 5.89 21.99
N LEU A 182 -5.83 5.94 22.29
CA LEU A 182 -5.28 6.75 23.39
C LEU A 182 -5.26 8.27 23.09
N GLY A 183 -5.64 8.68 21.88
CA GLY A 183 -5.79 10.08 21.49
C GLY A 183 -4.49 10.77 21.07
N VAL A 184 -3.44 10.01 20.75
CA VAL A 184 -2.11 10.54 20.35
C VAL A 184 -1.87 10.41 18.83
#